data_AF-A0A7W0VN94-F1
#
_entry.id   AF-A0A7W0VN94-F1
#
_cell.length_a   1.000
_cell.length_b   1.000
_cell.length_c   1.000
_cell.angle_alpha   90.00
_cell.angle_beta   90.00
_cell.angle_gamma   90.00
#
_symmetry.space_group_name_H-M   'P 1'
#
loop_
_entity.id
_entity.type
_entity.pdbx_description
1 polymer ?
#
loop_
_entity_poly.entity_id
_entity_poly.type
_entity_poly.pdbx_seq_one_letter_code
_entity_poly.pdbx_strand_id
1 'polypeptide(L)'
;MRSSPRASILSVGAATVGLAASIGSFYDHVGPEPAFCAEGGCATVRASAWAAPLGIPMPILGIAFFTAAIVLAFVEAPRLRKLLAVGGAAWALLLIGLQAFVIGAWCKLCMIADPAAILYAIAIFTGASTLRFSWWKPVAIAPAAAAVVGVLALWTHTPPPPPLPPGTPAFVVDAQEPGTVTIVEVVDFECPYCRMMQAKVHEAIVKSGVKARVVRHNMPLPRHAHALPAALAYCCAERQGKGDAMAELLFTAPEETLTAEGCEELAVKAGCDREQYRRDLPLAVGRVAVESIQARASGVTSLPTVFIGGEQLVGAAASTDDLVAAIHRAKH
;
A
#
# COMPACT_ATOMS: atom_id res chain seq x y z
N MET A 1 5.99 -1.89 -43.04
CA MET A 1 6.79 -1.36 -41.91
C MET A 1 8.08 -2.17 -41.85
N ARG A 2 9.25 -1.51 -41.82
CA ARG A 2 10.54 -2.23 -41.65
C ARG A 2 10.58 -2.89 -40.28
N SER A 3 11.01 -4.14 -40.23
CA SER A 3 11.25 -4.86 -38.98
C SER A 3 12.41 -4.20 -38.23
N SER A 4 12.22 -3.93 -36.93
CA SER A 4 13.24 -3.34 -36.05
C SER A 4 13.71 -4.37 -35.03
N PRO A 5 14.98 -4.82 -35.09
CA PRO A 5 15.54 -5.74 -34.09
C PRO A 5 15.42 -5.20 -32.66
N ARG A 6 15.59 -3.88 -32.49
CA ARG A 6 15.45 -3.20 -31.20
C ARG A 6 14.01 -3.30 -30.67
N ALA A 7 13.02 -3.15 -31.55
CA ALA A 7 11.61 -3.29 -31.17
C ALA A 7 11.27 -4.74 -30.78
N SER A 8 11.81 -5.74 -31.48
CA SER A 8 11.64 -7.16 -31.10
C SER A 8 12.29 -7.51 -29.76
N ILE A 9 13.43 -6.91 -29.42
CA ILE A 9 14.06 -7.09 -28.10
C ILE A 9 13.23 -6.41 -27.01
N LEU A 10 12.77 -5.18 -27.28
CA LEU A 10 11.93 -4.42 -26.35
C LEU A 10 10.62 -5.15 -26.04
N SER A 11 9.95 -5.74 -27.04
CA SER A 11 8.70 -6.47 -26.81
C SER A 11 8.89 -7.67 -25.89
N VAL A 12 9.95 -8.46 -26.10
CA VAL A 12 10.25 -9.63 -25.25
C VAL A 12 10.70 -9.21 -23.86
N GLY A 13 11.54 -8.17 -23.76
CA GLY A 13 11.99 -7.62 -22.48
C GLY A 13 10.82 -7.11 -21.63
N ALA A 14 9.96 -6.29 -22.22
CA ALA A 14 8.74 -5.80 -21.57
C ALA A 14 7.82 -6.95 -21.13
N ALA A 15 7.59 -7.93 -22.01
CA ALA A 15 6.76 -9.08 -21.66
C ALA A 15 7.35 -9.94 -20.53
N THR A 16 8.68 -10.08 -20.47
CA THR A 16 9.37 -10.82 -19.40
C THR A 16 9.25 -10.10 -18.06
N VAL A 17 9.43 -8.78 -18.04
CA VAL A 17 9.27 -7.96 -16.83
C VAL A 17 7.83 -8.04 -16.32
N GLY A 18 6.85 -7.90 -17.23
CA GLY A 18 5.43 -8.02 -16.87
C GLY A 18 5.07 -9.40 -16.35
N LEU A 19 5.63 -10.47 -16.93
CA LEU A 19 5.45 -11.84 -16.45
C LEU A 19 5.99 -12.01 -15.02
N ALA A 20 7.20 -11.53 -14.76
CA ALA A 20 7.80 -11.62 -13.43
C ALA A 20 6.98 -10.87 -12.37
N ALA A 21 6.51 -9.66 -12.69
CA ALA A 21 5.63 -8.89 -11.80
C ALA A 21 4.29 -9.60 -11.55
N SER A 22 3.72 -10.22 -12.58
CA SER A 22 2.46 -10.97 -12.46
C SER A 22 2.62 -12.25 -11.62
N ILE A 23 3.76 -12.94 -11.74
CA ILE A 23 4.09 -14.10 -10.89
C ILE A 23 4.27 -13.67 -9.43
N GLY A 24 5.01 -12.58 -9.16
CA GLY A 24 5.14 -12.04 -7.80
C GLY A 24 3.79 -11.66 -7.20
N SER A 25 2.93 -11.03 -7.99
CA SER A 25 1.58 -10.65 -7.56
C SER A 25 0.69 -11.88 -7.30
N PHE A 26 0.86 -12.95 -8.08
CA PHE A 26 0.16 -14.21 -7.86
C PHE A 26 0.63 -14.91 -6.59
N TYR A 27 1.95 -14.98 -6.36
CA TYR A 27 2.53 -15.51 -5.13
C TYR A 27 1.97 -14.79 -3.91
N ASP A 28 1.94 -13.46 -3.95
CA ASP A 28 1.36 -12.64 -2.92
C ASP A 28 -0.15 -12.88 -2.74
N HIS A 29 -0.89 -13.17 -3.82
CA HIS A 29 -2.33 -13.43 -3.80
C HIS A 29 -2.68 -14.75 -3.11
N VAL A 30 -1.89 -15.80 -3.31
CA VAL A 30 -2.13 -17.14 -2.73
C VAL A 30 -1.37 -17.39 -1.43
N GLY A 31 -0.33 -16.60 -1.17
CA GLY A 31 0.49 -16.69 0.03
C GLY A 31 -0.27 -16.26 1.29
N PRO A 32 0.02 -16.88 2.44
CA PRO A 32 -0.56 -16.48 3.73
C PRO A 32 -0.14 -15.06 4.14
N GLU A 33 1.05 -14.60 3.69
CA GLU A 33 1.51 -13.22 3.85
C GLU A 33 2.12 -12.69 2.55
N PRO A 34 1.90 -11.41 2.19
CA PRO A 34 2.48 -10.79 1.00
C PRO A 34 4.00 -10.62 1.14
N ALA A 35 4.78 -11.21 0.24
CA ALA A 35 6.23 -11.11 0.23
C ALA A 35 6.73 -9.90 -0.59
N PHE A 36 6.00 -9.48 -1.63
CA PHE A 36 6.44 -8.41 -2.56
C PHE A 36 5.66 -7.10 -2.42
N CYS A 37 4.41 -7.20 -1.93
CA CYS A 37 3.44 -6.12 -1.81
C CYS A 37 2.93 -5.95 -0.37
N ALA A 38 3.81 -6.10 0.63
CA ALA A 38 3.48 -5.87 2.04
C ALA A 38 3.25 -4.38 2.38
N GLU A 39 3.86 -3.47 1.61
CA GLU A 39 3.84 -2.03 1.89
C GLU A 39 3.02 -1.23 0.86
N GLY A 40 2.49 -0.08 1.29
CA GLY A 40 1.82 0.91 0.44
C GLY A 40 0.37 0.58 0.09
N GLY A 41 -0.10 1.07 -1.06
CA GLY A 41 -1.50 0.91 -1.52
C GLY A 41 -1.86 -0.49 -2.04
N CYS A 42 -0.93 -1.45 -1.98
CA CYS A 42 -1.09 -2.77 -2.60
C CYS A 42 -2.22 -3.59 -1.94
N ALA A 43 -2.34 -3.53 -0.61
CA ALA A 43 -3.40 -4.23 0.13
C ALA A 43 -4.80 -3.73 -0.30
N THR A 44 -4.98 -2.40 -0.39
CA THR A 44 -6.22 -1.77 -0.85
C THR A 44 -6.60 -2.19 -2.27
N VAL A 45 -5.61 -2.23 -3.19
CA VAL A 45 -5.84 -2.69 -4.57
C VAL A 45 -6.24 -4.17 -4.61
N ARG A 46 -5.58 -5.01 -3.80
CA ARG A 46 -5.85 -6.46 -3.72
C ARG A 46 -7.20 -6.80 -3.08
N ALA A 47 -7.68 -5.97 -2.15
CA ALA A 47 -8.98 -6.13 -1.53
C ALA A 47 -10.14 -5.62 -2.42
N SER A 48 -9.83 -4.90 -3.50
CA SER A 48 -10.85 -4.36 -4.39
C SER A 48 -11.55 -5.44 -5.21
N ALA A 49 -12.79 -5.18 -5.64
CA ALA A 49 -13.54 -6.06 -6.54
C ALA A 49 -12.81 -6.33 -7.88
N TRP A 50 -11.84 -5.48 -8.21
CA TRP A 50 -11.04 -5.59 -9.43
C TRP A 50 -9.85 -6.54 -9.29
N ALA A 51 -9.54 -7.03 -8.09
CA ALA A 51 -8.45 -8.00 -7.90
C ALA A 51 -8.79 -9.39 -8.44
N ALA A 52 -10.08 -9.71 -8.63
CA ALA A 52 -10.54 -10.98 -9.18
C ALA A 52 -11.80 -10.79 -10.05
N PRO A 53 -11.70 -10.17 -11.24
CA PRO A 53 -12.86 -10.03 -12.13
C PRO A 53 -13.40 -11.40 -12.52
N LEU A 54 -14.72 -11.57 -12.43
CA LEU A 54 -15.40 -12.85 -12.70
C LEU A 54 -14.87 -14.02 -11.85
N GLY A 55 -14.27 -13.73 -10.68
CA GLY A 55 -13.69 -14.73 -9.79
C GLY A 55 -12.31 -15.25 -10.20
N ILE A 56 -11.71 -14.72 -11.27
CA ILE A 56 -10.37 -15.10 -11.71
C ILE A 56 -9.37 -14.08 -11.16
N PRO A 57 -8.40 -14.47 -10.32
CA PRO A 57 -7.36 -13.56 -9.83
C PRO A 57 -6.67 -12.83 -10.98
N MET A 58 -6.62 -11.50 -10.90
CA MET A 58 -5.93 -10.65 -11.87
C MET A 58 -4.48 -11.07 -12.19
N PRO A 59 -3.67 -11.53 -11.21
CA PRO A 59 -2.32 -11.99 -11.50
C PRO A 59 -2.28 -13.18 -12.49
N ILE A 60 -3.29 -14.06 -12.48
CA ILE A 60 -3.39 -15.17 -13.44
C ILE A 60 -3.63 -14.64 -14.85
N LEU A 61 -4.50 -13.63 -14.99
CA LEU A 61 -4.74 -12.98 -16.28
C LEU A 61 -3.46 -12.30 -16.80
N GLY A 62 -2.69 -11.66 -15.91
CA GLY A 62 -1.38 -11.09 -16.24
C GLY A 62 -0.38 -12.15 -16.70
N ILE A 63 -0.26 -13.27 -15.96
CA ILE A 63 0.60 -14.41 -16.35
C ILE A 63 0.21 -14.92 -17.74
N ALA A 64 -1.08 -15.20 -17.96
CA ALA A 64 -1.58 -15.70 -19.23
C ALA A 64 -1.27 -14.73 -20.39
N PHE A 65 -1.51 -13.43 -20.18
CA PHE A 65 -1.23 -12.38 -21.15
C PHE A 65 0.26 -12.32 -21.52
N PHE A 66 1.15 -12.22 -20.53
CA PHE A 66 2.59 -12.06 -20.78
C PHE A 66 3.25 -13.33 -21.32
N THR A 67 2.79 -14.52 -20.89
CA THR A 67 3.19 -15.78 -21.50
C THR A 67 2.77 -15.83 -22.98
N ALA A 68 1.52 -15.47 -23.30
CA ALA A 68 1.07 -15.39 -24.69
C ALA A 68 1.90 -14.38 -25.50
N ALA A 69 2.23 -13.22 -24.93
CA ALA A 69 3.07 -12.21 -25.57
C ALA A 69 4.48 -12.73 -25.92
N ILE A 70 5.10 -13.50 -25.01
CA ILE A 70 6.40 -14.14 -25.21
C ILE A 70 6.31 -15.25 -26.27
N VAL A 71 5.33 -16.14 -26.16
CA VAL A 71 5.13 -17.23 -27.15
C VAL A 71 4.91 -16.65 -28.54
N LEU A 72 4.04 -15.65 -28.64
CA LEU A 72 3.77 -14.98 -29.90
C LEU A 72 4.97 -14.25 -30.45
N ALA A 73 6.05 -13.97 -29.70
CA ALA A 73 7.28 -13.41 -30.27
C ALA A 73 7.97 -14.39 -31.25
N PHE A 74 7.75 -15.70 -31.07
CA PHE A 74 8.35 -16.78 -31.86
C PHE A 74 7.39 -17.38 -32.91
N VAL A 75 6.11 -17.05 -32.85
CA VAL A 75 5.08 -17.53 -33.80
C VAL A 75 4.72 -16.43 -34.80
N GLU A 76 4.60 -16.81 -36.07
CA GLU A 76 4.24 -15.89 -37.16
C GLU A 76 2.73 -15.63 -37.23
N ALA A 77 2.22 -14.88 -36.24
CA ALA A 77 0.82 -14.53 -36.11
C ALA A 77 0.62 -13.00 -35.93
N PRO A 78 0.87 -12.19 -36.98
CA PRO A 78 0.91 -10.73 -36.87
C PRO A 78 -0.42 -10.09 -36.48
N ARG A 79 -1.55 -10.66 -36.90
CA ARG A 79 -2.88 -10.17 -36.51
C ARG A 79 -3.15 -10.40 -35.02
N LEU A 80 -2.87 -11.60 -34.54
CA LEU A 80 -3.07 -11.98 -33.14
C LEU A 80 -2.15 -11.17 -32.22
N ARG A 81 -0.89 -10.94 -32.61
CA ARG A 81 0.06 -10.12 -31.85
C ARG A 81 -0.42 -8.66 -31.71
N LYS A 82 -1.00 -8.09 -32.76
CA LYS A 82 -1.60 -6.74 -32.71
C LYS A 82 -2.86 -6.70 -31.84
N LEU A 83 -3.74 -7.69 -31.96
CA LEU A 83 -4.94 -7.77 -31.11
C LEU A 83 -4.57 -7.89 -29.63
N LEU A 84 -3.60 -8.76 -29.30
CA LEU A 84 -3.08 -8.91 -27.95
C LEU A 84 -2.48 -7.59 -27.44
N ALA A 85 -1.65 -6.91 -28.25
CA ALA A 85 -1.07 -5.63 -27.89
C ALA A 85 -2.12 -4.53 -27.60
N VAL A 86 -3.14 -4.39 -28.46
CA VAL A 86 -4.21 -3.41 -28.27
C VAL A 86 -5.03 -3.73 -27.03
N GLY A 87 -5.47 -4.99 -26.88
CA GLY A 87 -6.26 -5.42 -25.74
C GLY A 87 -5.51 -5.26 -24.42
N GLY A 88 -4.24 -5.67 -24.39
CA GLY A 88 -3.38 -5.54 -23.22
C GLY A 88 -3.12 -4.08 -22.83
N ALA A 89 -2.82 -3.20 -23.78
CA ALA A 89 -2.61 -1.78 -23.49
C ALA A 89 -3.91 -1.09 -23.03
N ALA A 90 -5.05 -1.39 -23.64
CA ALA A 90 -6.34 -0.85 -23.22
C ALA A 90 -6.70 -1.29 -21.80
N TRP A 91 -6.48 -2.57 -21.48
CA TRP A 91 -6.70 -3.10 -20.13
C TRP A 91 -5.74 -2.50 -19.11
N ALA A 92 -4.45 -2.37 -19.43
CA ALA A 92 -3.46 -1.72 -18.57
C ALA A 92 -3.83 -0.26 -18.26
N LEU A 93 -4.25 0.51 -19.27
CA LEU A 93 -4.70 1.89 -19.07
C LEU A 93 -5.96 1.97 -18.19
N LEU A 94 -6.88 1.01 -18.35
CA LEU A 94 -8.05 0.90 -17.48
C LEU A 94 -7.64 0.63 -16.02
N LEU A 95 -6.75 -0.34 -15.77
CA LEU A 95 -6.29 -0.67 -14.41
C LEU A 95 -5.53 0.48 -13.75
N ILE A 96 -4.65 1.15 -14.50
CA ILE A 96 -3.97 2.37 -14.04
C ILE A 96 -5.00 3.44 -13.66
N GLY A 97 -6.02 3.66 -14.50
CA GLY A 97 -7.09 4.61 -14.23
C GLY A 97 -7.92 4.24 -13.00
N LEU A 98 -8.27 2.96 -12.83
CA LEU A 98 -8.97 2.47 -11.65
C LEU A 98 -8.16 2.70 -10.37
N GLN A 99 -6.86 2.41 -10.40
CA GLN A 99 -5.97 2.68 -9.26
C GLN A 99 -5.89 4.17 -8.91
N ALA A 100 -5.79 5.04 -9.92
CA ALA A 100 -5.67 6.48 -9.75
C ALA A 100 -6.96 7.14 -9.25
N PHE A 101 -8.10 6.78 -9.83
CA PHE A 101 -9.34 7.57 -9.70
C PHE A 101 -10.45 6.87 -8.91
N VAL A 102 -10.43 5.55 -8.80
CA VAL A 102 -11.48 4.78 -8.12
C VAL A 102 -10.99 4.22 -6.78
N ILE A 103 -9.85 3.54 -6.79
CA ILE A 103 -9.28 2.90 -5.60
C ILE A 103 -8.53 3.93 -4.75
N GLY A 104 -7.89 4.91 -5.38
CA GLY A 104 -7.09 5.93 -4.69
C GLY A 104 -5.84 5.34 -4.02
N ALA A 105 -5.34 4.21 -4.54
CA ALA A 105 -4.19 3.50 -3.99
C ALA A 105 -3.36 2.88 -5.12
N TRP A 106 -2.04 2.86 -4.93
CA TRP A 106 -1.09 2.37 -5.93
C TRP A 106 -0.48 1.04 -5.51
N CYS A 107 -0.68 0.01 -6.33
CA CYS A 107 0.00 -1.27 -6.19
C CYS A 107 1.33 -1.26 -6.96
N LYS A 108 2.43 -1.56 -6.26
CA LYS A 108 3.79 -1.55 -6.81
C LYS A 108 3.95 -2.53 -7.98
N LEU A 109 3.48 -3.77 -7.83
CA LEU A 109 3.60 -4.79 -8.89
C LEU A 109 2.67 -4.52 -10.08
N CYS A 110 1.47 -3.97 -9.85
CA CYS A 110 0.59 -3.53 -10.95
C CYS A 110 1.24 -2.38 -11.74
N MET A 111 1.88 -1.42 -11.05
CA MET A 111 2.65 -0.35 -11.70
C MET A 111 3.94 -0.81 -12.40
N ILE A 112 4.30 -2.09 -12.30
CA ILE A 112 5.34 -2.70 -13.13
C ILE A 112 4.70 -3.45 -14.31
N ALA A 113 3.65 -4.24 -14.04
CA ALA A 113 2.95 -5.03 -15.05
C ALA A 113 2.22 -4.14 -16.09
N ASP A 114 1.48 -3.12 -15.66
CA ASP A 114 0.65 -2.31 -16.55
C ASP A 114 1.50 -1.47 -17.53
N PRO A 115 2.55 -0.75 -17.09
CA PRO A 115 3.46 -0.09 -18.02
C PRO A 115 4.20 -1.07 -18.93
N ALA A 116 4.52 -2.28 -18.45
CA ALA A 116 5.14 -3.32 -19.29
C ALA A 116 4.21 -3.77 -20.43
N ALA A 117 2.90 -3.88 -20.21
CA ALA A 117 1.93 -4.16 -21.27
C ALA A 117 1.84 -3.02 -22.30
N ILE A 118 1.92 -1.76 -21.85
CA ILE A 118 1.95 -0.58 -22.74
C ILE A 118 3.24 -0.56 -23.57
N LEU A 119 4.39 -0.79 -22.95
CA LEU A 119 5.69 -0.88 -23.63
C LEU A 119 5.73 -2.03 -24.65
N TYR A 120 5.13 -3.18 -24.32
CA TYR A 120 4.94 -4.27 -25.27
C TYR A 120 4.15 -3.79 -26.49
N ALA A 121 3.03 -3.11 -26.30
CA ALA A 121 2.23 -2.60 -27.41
C ALA A 121 2.99 -1.59 -28.27
N ILE A 122 3.69 -0.63 -27.66
CA ILE A 122 4.56 0.33 -28.35
C ILE A 122 5.60 -0.41 -29.20
N ALA A 123 6.23 -1.45 -28.67
CA ALA A 123 7.19 -2.26 -29.40
C ALA A 123 6.56 -2.96 -30.63
N ILE A 124 5.34 -3.50 -30.50
CA ILE A 124 4.61 -4.09 -31.63
C ILE A 124 4.33 -3.06 -32.73
N PHE A 125 3.85 -1.87 -32.36
CA PHE A 125 3.51 -0.81 -33.32
C PHE A 125 4.73 -0.08 -33.91
N THR A 126 5.89 -0.12 -33.25
CA THR A 126 7.15 0.46 -33.76
C THR A 126 7.96 -0.51 -34.64
N GLY A 127 7.44 -1.72 -34.90
CA GLY A 127 7.99 -2.65 -35.89
C GLY A 127 8.62 -3.92 -35.32
N ALA A 128 8.21 -4.38 -34.12
CA ALA A 128 8.61 -5.69 -33.63
C ALA A 128 8.14 -6.80 -34.58
N SER A 129 9.08 -7.62 -35.02
CA SER A 129 8.87 -8.75 -35.92
C SER A 129 9.07 -10.08 -35.21
N THR A 130 8.61 -11.17 -35.84
CA THR A 130 8.89 -12.55 -35.43
C THR A 130 10.38 -12.75 -35.20
N LEU A 131 10.75 -13.21 -34.01
CA LEU A 131 12.11 -13.65 -33.73
C LEU A 131 12.32 -15.00 -34.41
N ARG A 132 13.20 -15.03 -35.42
CA ARG A 132 13.67 -16.30 -35.97
C ARG A 132 14.52 -17.01 -34.93
N PHE A 133 14.02 -18.15 -34.46
CA PHE A 133 14.69 -19.01 -33.49
C PHE A 133 16.03 -19.47 -34.08
N SER A 134 17.14 -19.02 -33.48
CA SER A 134 18.46 -19.56 -33.76
C SER A 134 19.06 -20.01 -32.43
N TRP A 135 19.44 -21.29 -32.35
CA TRP A 135 19.80 -22.01 -31.13
C TRP A 135 20.97 -21.41 -30.33
N TRP A 136 21.69 -20.43 -30.88
CA TRP A 136 22.83 -19.73 -30.29
C TRP A 136 22.48 -18.41 -29.57
N LYS A 137 21.30 -17.83 -29.79
CA LYS A 137 20.85 -16.60 -29.11
C LYS A 137 20.22 -16.76 -27.70
N PRO A 138 19.61 -17.90 -27.29
CA PRO A 138 19.04 -18.01 -25.94
C PRO A 138 20.11 -18.00 -24.82
N VAL A 139 21.36 -18.35 -25.13
CA VAL A 139 22.51 -18.22 -24.21
C VAL A 139 22.81 -16.76 -23.86
N ALA A 140 22.47 -15.80 -24.72
CA ALA A 140 22.72 -14.37 -24.49
C ALA A 140 21.60 -13.65 -23.71
N ILE A 141 20.39 -14.22 -23.64
CA ILE A 141 19.20 -13.60 -23.00
C ILE A 141 18.95 -14.21 -21.62
N ALA A 142 19.33 -15.47 -21.40
CA ALA A 142 19.26 -16.13 -20.09
C ALA A 142 19.95 -15.36 -18.94
N PRO A 143 21.12 -14.71 -19.13
CA PRO A 143 21.77 -13.93 -18.07
C PRO A 143 20.98 -12.66 -17.71
N ALA A 144 20.31 -12.03 -18.68
CA ALA A 144 19.51 -10.83 -18.44
C ALA A 144 18.18 -11.17 -17.74
N ALA A 145 17.51 -12.26 -18.15
CA ALA A 145 16.34 -12.77 -17.45
C ALA A 145 16.70 -13.24 -16.03
N ALA A 146 17.82 -13.94 -15.86
CA ALA A 146 18.33 -14.36 -14.54
C ALA A 146 18.77 -13.18 -13.68
N ALA A 147 19.33 -12.11 -14.27
CA ALA A 147 19.67 -10.88 -13.54
C ALA A 147 18.42 -10.11 -13.11
N VAL A 148 17.37 -10.06 -13.93
CA VAL A 148 16.07 -9.44 -13.53
C VAL A 148 15.41 -10.26 -12.43
N VAL A 149 15.37 -11.59 -12.56
CA VAL A 149 14.87 -12.48 -11.50
C VAL A 149 15.72 -12.39 -10.24
N GLY A 150 17.04 -12.31 -10.37
CA GLY A 150 17.99 -12.17 -9.26
C GLY A 150 17.87 -10.83 -8.54
N VAL A 151 17.69 -9.72 -9.27
CA VAL A 151 17.44 -8.39 -8.68
C VAL A 151 16.08 -8.35 -7.97
N LEU A 152 15.04 -8.99 -8.55
CA LEU A 152 13.74 -9.13 -7.88
C LEU A 152 13.82 -10.01 -6.62
N ALA A 153 14.60 -11.09 -6.64
CA ALA A 153 14.83 -11.97 -5.50
C ALA A 153 15.70 -11.33 -4.40
N LEU A 154 16.64 -10.46 -4.77
CA LEU A 154 17.45 -9.70 -3.82
C LEU A 154 16.64 -8.58 -3.13
N TRP A 155 15.58 -8.09 -3.76
CA TRP A 155 14.69 -7.07 -3.19
C TRP A 155 13.73 -7.62 -2.12
N THR A 156 13.53 -8.95 -2.05
CA THR A 156 12.68 -9.63 -1.05
C THR A 156 13.37 -9.99 0.26
N HIS A 157 14.59 -9.52 0.49
CA HIS A 157 15.32 -9.79 1.73
C HIS A 157 15.13 -8.69 2.78
N THR A 158 13.92 -8.13 2.91
CA THR A 158 13.49 -7.62 4.20
C THR A 158 12.90 -8.81 4.97
N PRO A 159 13.47 -9.19 6.14
CA PRO A 159 12.82 -10.22 6.95
C PRO A 159 11.39 -9.75 7.26
N PRO A 160 10.38 -10.64 7.15
CA PRO A 160 9.02 -10.29 7.54
C PRO A 160 9.03 -9.79 8.99
N PRO A 161 8.16 -8.83 9.35
CA PRO A 161 8.03 -8.41 10.73
C PRO A 161 7.80 -9.64 11.61
N PRO A 162 8.30 -9.65 12.85
CA PRO A 162 8.11 -10.78 13.75
C PRO A 162 6.61 -11.13 13.84
N PRO A 163 6.23 -12.41 13.77
CA PRO A 163 4.84 -12.82 13.76
C PRO A 163 4.16 -12.33 15.05
N LEU A 164 3.08 -11.57 14.89
CA LEU A 164 2.32 -11.03 16.00
C LEU A 164 1.60 -12.15 16.78
N PRO A 165 1.34 -11.98 18.09
CA PRO A 165 0.62 -12.95 18.89
C PRO A 165 -0.75 -13.31 18.29
N PRO A 166 -1.20 -14.58 18.36
CA PRO A 166 -2.54 -14.96 17.96
C PRO A 166 -3.60 -14.13 18.70
N GLY A 167 -4.62 -13.66 17.97
CA GLY A 167 -5.67 -12.79 18.51
C GLY A 167 -5.37 -11.30 18.43
N THR A 168 -4.22 -10.91 17.84
CA THR A 168 -3.95 -9.50 17.52
C THR A 168 -5.02 -8.96 16.55
N PRO A 169 -5.59 -7.75 16.78
CA PRO A 169 -6.62 -7.21 15.90
C PRO A 169 -6.14 -7.06 14.45
N ALA A 170 -7.02 -7.33 13.48
CA ALA A 170 -6.69 -7.28 12.06
C ALA A 170 -6.08 -5.92 11.65
N PHE A 171 -6.64 -4.80 12.12
CA PHE A 171 -6.11 -3.47 11.82
C PHE A 171 -4.69 -3.21 12.37
N VAL A 172 -4.25 -3.97 13.39
CA VAL A 172 -2.88 -3.91 13.92
C VAL A 172 -1.93 -4.73 13.04
N VAL A 173 -2.40 -5.89 12.58
CA VAL A 173 -1.67 -6.74 11.62
C VAL A 173 -1.47 -5.99 10.29
N ASP A 174 -2.55 -5.42 9.75
CA ASP A 174 -2.54 -4.67 8.48
C ASP A 174 -1.68 -3.41 8.55
N ALA A 175 -1.45 -2.88 9.75
CA ALA A 175 -0.63 -1.69 9.95
C ALA A 175 0.88 -2.00 10.02
N GLN A 176 1.32 -3.26 10.04
CA GLN A 176 2.75 -3.57 10.13
C GLN A 176 3.52 -3.13 8.86
N GLU A 177 4.74 -2.62 9.06
CA GLU A 177 5.68 -2.29 7.98
C GLU A 177 7.03 -2.96 8.28
N PRO A 178 7.57 -3.80 7.37
CA PRO A 178 8.86 -4.46 7.54
C PRO A 178 10.00 -3.49 7.88
N GLY A 179 10.86 -3.89 8.82
CA GLY A 179 12.05 -3.11 9.19
C GLY A 179 11.78 -1.80 9.94
N THR A 180 10.56 -1.55 10.40
CA THR A 180 10.22 -0.46 11.32
C THR A 180 9.26 -0.95 12.41
N VAL A 181 9.43 -0.46 13.64
CA VAL A 181 8.47 -0.76 14.70
C VAL A 181 7.17 0.00 14.42
N THR A 182 6.05 -0.72 14.33
CA THR A 182 4.74 -0.09 14.17
C THR A 182 4.05 0.03 15.52
N ILE A 183 3.68 1.27 15.86
CA ILE A 183 2.89 1.61 17.05
C ILE A 183 1.50 1.97 16.55
N VAL A 184 0.49 1.18 16.88
CA VAL A 184 -0.91 1.46 16.52
C VAL A 184 -1.62 2.04 17.73
N GLU A 185 -2.07 3.28 17.62
CA GLU A 185 -2.81 3.98 18.68
C GLU A 185 -4.29 4.01 18.29
N VAL A 186 -5.17 3.44 19.12
CA VAL A 186 -6.62 3.67 18.99
C VAL A 186 -6.94 4.95 19.74
N VAL A 187 -7.42 5.97 19.02
CA VAL A 187 -7.43 7.35 19.51
C VAL A 187 -8.77 8.06 19.37
N ASP A 188 -8.89 9.08 20.22
CA ASP A 188 -9.79 10.19 20.11
C ASP A 188 -8.98 11.46 20.43
N PHE A 189 -8.95 12.42 19.50
CA PHE A 189 -8.13 13.64 19.62
C PHE A 189 -8.61 14.62 20.70
N GLU A 190 -9.86 14.53 21.15
CA GLU A 190 -10.39 15.32 22.28
C GLU A 190 -10.12 14.63 23.62
N CYS A 191 -9.75 13.34 23.63
CA CYS A 191 -9.52 12.61 24.87
C CYS A 191 -8.25 13.09 25.59
N PRO A 192 -8.33 13.57 26.84
CA PRO A 192 -7.16 14.05 27.58
C PRO A 192 -6.13 12.95 27.83
N TYR A 193 -6.57 11.70 28.04
CA TYR A 193 -5.67 10.57 28.19
C TYR A 193 -4.96 10.19 26.88
N CYS A 194 -5.59 10.39 25.73
CA CYS A 194 -4.93 10.19 24.43
C CYS A 194 -3.85 11.26 24.21
N ARG A 195 -4.14 12.52 24.54
CA ARG A 195 -3.14 13.61 24.51
C ARG A 195 -1.93 13.31 25.40
N MET A 196 -2.18 12.81 26.61
CA MET A 196 -1.10 12.38 27.51
C MET A 196 -0.28 11.21 26.93
N MET A 197 -0.94 10.21 26.33
CA MET A 197 -0.25 9.06 25.74
C MET A 197 0.56 9.44 24.51
N GLN A 198 0.06 10.33 23.65
CA GLN A 198 0.81 10.80 22.49
C GLN A 198 2.15 11.41 22.89
N ALA A 199 2.19 12.21 23.95
CA ALA A 199 3.45 12.77 24.46
C ALA A 199 4.41 11.66 24.94
N LYS A 200 3.89 10.67 25.67
CA LYS A 200 4.69 9.51 26.15
C LYS A 200 5.21 8.66 25.00
N VAL A 201 4.39 8.38 23.98
CA VAL A 201 4.78 7.62 22.79
C VAL A 201 5.87 8.36 22.03
N HIS A 202 5.72 9.66 21.82
CA HIS A 202 6.75 10.48 21.16
C HIS A 202 8.08 10.44 21.93
N GLU A 203 8.03 10.64 23.25
CA GLU A 203 9.20 10.56 24.12
C GLU A 203 9.86 9.16 24.08
N ALA A 204 9.04 8.09 24.09
CA ALA A 204 9.52 6.72 24.05
C ALA A 204 10.23 6.38 22.72
N ILE A 205 9.67 6.83 21.59
CA ILE A 205 10.33 6.67 20.28
C ILE A 205 11.69 7.34 20.29
N VAL A 206 11.76 8.60 20.74
CA VAL A 206 13.02 9.36 20.83
C VAL A 206 14.03 8.66 21.75
N LYS A 207 13.61 8.25 22.95
CA LYS A 207 14.47 7.57 23.93
C LYS A 207 14.97 6.21 23.45
N SER A 208 14.14 5.46 22.73
CA SER A 208 14.51 4.11 22.26
C SER A 208 15.62 4.13 21.19
N GLY A 209 15.75 5.21 20.43
CA GLY A 209 16.62 5.28 19.26
C GLY A 209 16.24 4.29 18.14
N VAL A 210 15.05 3.69 18.21
CA VAL A 210 14.54 2.74 17.22
C VAL A 210 13.71 3.49 16.18
N LYS A 211 13.89 3.13 14.90
CA LYS A 211 13.00 3.61 13.83
C LYS A 211 11.61 3.04 14.08
N ALA A 212 10.66 3.92 14.40
CA ALA A 212 9.28 3.58 14.66
C ALA A 212 8.34 4.50 13.88
N ARG A 213 7.15 3.98 13.57
CA ARG A 213 6.04 4.73 12.96
C ARG A 213 4.81 4.65 13.86
N VAL A 214 4.00 5.71 13.87
CA VAL A 214 2.74 5.75 14.63
C VAL A 214 1.57 5.76 13.65
N VAL A 215 0.71 4.75 13.76
CA VAL A 215 -0.54 4.64 13.00
C VAL A 215 -1.68 4.92 13.96
N ARG A 216 -2.60 5.82 13.61
CA ARG A 216 -3.75 6.15 14.46
C ARG A 216 -5.02 5.55 13.88
N HIS A 217 -5.73 4.81 14.71
CA HIS A 217 -6.97 4.14 14.38
C HIS A 217 -8.11 4.86 15.12
N ASN A 218 -9.00 5.51 14.37
CA ASN A 218 -9.93 6.47 14.95
C ASN A 218 -11.11 5.78 15.64
N MET A 219 -11.37 6.20 16.88
CA MET A 219 -12.54 5.78 17.66
C MET A 219 -13.13 6.99 18.40
N PRO A 220 -13.67 8.00 17.68
CA PRO A 220 -14.27 9.17 18.31
C PRO A 220 -15.36 8.76 19.31
N LEU A 221 -15.22 9.24 20.55
CA LEU A 221 -16.14 8.91 21.63
C LEU A 221 -17.38 9.82 21.56
N PRO A 222 -18.60 9.28 21.65
CA PRO A 222 -19.82 10.10 21.56
C PRO A 222 -19.96 11.20 22.62
N ARG A 223 -19.20 11.13 23.71
CA ARG A 223 -19.18 12.11 24.80
C ARG A 223 -18.29 13.33 24.52
N HIS A 224 -17.51 13.29 23.46
CA HIS A 224 -16.60 14.35 23.02
C HIS A 224 -17.21 15.03 21.79
N ALA A 225 -17.48 16.33 21.90
CA ALA A 225 -18.31 17.05 20.92
C ALA A 225 -17.59 17.24 19.56
N HIS A 226 -16.27 17.27 19.60
CA HIS A 226 -15.36 17.58 18.50
C HIS A 226 -14.49 16.38 18.08
N ALA A 227 -14.64 15.22 18.73
CA ALA A 227 -13.92 14.00 18.40
C ALA A 227 -14.12 13.56 16.94
N LEU A 228 -15.35 13.60 16.43
CA LEU A 228 -15.64 13.22 15.05
C LEU A 228 -15.01 14.20 14.04
N PRO A 229 -15.23 15.53 14.11
CA PRO A 229 -14.52 16.49 13.26
C PRO A 229 -13.01 16.30 13.24
N ALA A 230 -12.37 16.11 14.40
CA ALA A 230 -10.94 15.90 14.49
C ALA A 230 -10.48 14.59 13.81
N ALA A 231 -11.21 13.49 14.01
CA ALA A 231 -10.93 12.21 13.37
C ALA A 231 -11.04 12.28 11.83
N LEU A 232 -12.07 12.96 11.33
CA LEU A 232 -12.24 13.20 9.90
C LEU A 232 -11.08 14.01 9.33
N ALA A 233 -10.67 15.05 10.05
CA ALA A 233 -9.60 15.93 9.63
C ALA A 233 -8.25 15.20 9.56
N TYR A 234 -7.96 14.34 10.54
CA TYR A 234 -6.80 13.45 10.51
C TYR A 234 -6.84 12.51 9.30
N CYS A 235 -7.98 11.86 9.02
CA CYS A 235 -8.14 10.98 7.86
C CYS A 235 -7.89 11.69 6.53
N CYS A 236 -8.36 12.94 6.38
CA CYS A 236 -8.10 13.76 5.20
C CYS A 236 -6.62 14.12 5.06
N ALA A 237 -5.96 14.50 6.17
CA ALA A 237 -4.54 14.83 6.16
C ALA A 237 -3.66 13.61 5.85
N GLU A 238 -4.01 12.43 6.34
CA GLU A 238 -3.29 11.19 5.99
C GLU A 238 -3.32 10.89 4.49
N ARG A 239 -4.45 11.11 3.80
CA ARG A 239 -4.54 10.94 2.33
C ARG A 239 -3.59 11.85 1.56
N GLN A 240 -3.13 12.93 2.20
CA GLN A 240 -2.16 13.88 1.64
C GLN A 240 -0.73 13.67 2.16
N GLY A 241 -0.49 12.60 2.93
CA GLY A 241 0.82 12.34 3.56
C GLY A 241 1.17 13.33 4.67
N LYS A 242 0.17 13.97 5.29
CA LYS A 242 0.31 14.97 6.37
C LYS A 242 -0.26 14.49 7.70
N GLY A 243 -0.49 13.19 7.87
CA GLY A 243 -1.13 12.60 9.04
C GLY A 243 -0.43 12.94 10.36
N ASP A 244 0.89 12.81 10.44
CA ASP A 244 1.64 13.09 11.68
C ASP A 244 1.62 14.57 12.07
N ALA A 245 1.84 15.46 11.10
CA ALA A 245 1.77 16.91 11.31
C ALA A 245 0.35 17.33 11.75
N MET A 246 -0.69 16.72 11.16
CA MET A 246 -2.05 16.98 11.55
C MET A 246 -2.36 16.44 12.95
N ALA A 247 -1.91 15.23 13.29
CA ALA A 247 -2.11 14.66 14.61
C ALA A 247 -1.47 15.51 15.71
N GLU A 248 -0.24 16.01 15.49
CA GLU A 248 0.43 16.92 16.42
C GLU A 248 -0.41 18.18 16.67
N LEU A 249 -0.94 18.78 15.61
CA LEU A 249 -1.80 19.95 15.71
C LEU A 249 -3.13 19.65 16.43
N LEU A 250 -3.76 18.52 16.15
CA LEU A 250 -5.02 18.12 16.79
C LEU A 250 -4.83 17.83 18.29
N PHE A 251 -3.74 17.16 18.68
CA PHE A 251 -3.46 16.85 20.09
C PHE A 251 -2.99 18.05 20.91
N THR A 252 -2.54 19.13 20.27
CA THR A 252 -2.06 20.34 20.96
C THR A 252 -3.06 21.50 20.91
N ALA A 253 -3.98 21.50 19.94
CA ALA A 253 -5.02 22.53 19.84
C ALA A 253 -6.01 22.45 21.02
N PRO A 254 -6.50 23.61 21.53
CA PRO A 254 -7.61 23.64 22.48
C PRO A 254 -8.85 22.90 21.93
N GLU A 255 -9.62 22.26 22.81
CA GLU A 255 -10.78 21.44 22.42
C GLU A 255 -11.81 22.24 21.61
N GLU A 256 -12.01 23.52 21.95
CA GLU A 256 -12.94 24.42 21.27
C GLU A 256 -12.50 24.78 19.84
N THR A 257 -11.23 24.54 19.51
CA THR A 257 -10.69 24.73 18.14
C THR A 257 -10.94 23.50 17.27
N LEU A 258 -11.32 22.35 17.85
CA LEU A 258 -11.54 21.12 17.10
C LEU A 258 -12.91 21.07 16.39
N THR A 259 -13.56 22.22 16.14
CA THR A 259 -14.73 22.30 15.26
C THR A 259 -14.38 21.89 13.83
N ALA A 260 -15.40 21.69 12.98
CA ALA A 260 -15.15 21.35 11.57
C ALA A 260 -14.32 22.43 10.85
N GLU A 261 -14.63 23.70 11.11
CA GLU A 261 -13.92 24.85 10.55
C GLU A 261 -12.50 24.96 11.11
N GLY A 262 -12.34 24.82 12.43
CA GLY A 262 -11.03 24.89 13.06
C GLY A 262 -10.12 23.73 12.63
N CYS A 263 -10.67 22.52 12.47
CA CYS A 263 -9.95 21.39 11.92
C CYS A 263 -9.51 21.61 10.47
N GLU A 264 -10.30 22.29 9.64
CA GLU A 264 -9.88 22.66 8.27
C GLU A 264 -8.69 23.64 8.32
N GLU A 265 -8.71 24.64 9.21
CA GLU A 265 -7.58 25.57 9.39
C GLU A 265 -6.33 24.85 9.91
N LEU A 266 -6.49 23.89 10.84
CA LEU A 266 -5.39 23.05 11.30
C LEU A 266 -4.83 22.19 10.16
N ALA A 267 -5.69 21.65 9.28
CA ALA A 267 -5.24 20.89 8.12
C ALA A 267 -4.41 21.75 7.16
N VAL A 268 -4.83 22.99 6.90
CA VAL A 268 -4.04 23.94 6.10
C VAL A 268 -2.71 24.24 6.78
N LYS A 269 -2.70 24.44 8.11
CA LYS A 269 -1.47 24.65 8.90
C LYS A 269 -0.54 23.43 8.86
N ALA A 270 -1.09 22.22 8.78
CA ALA A 270 -0.33 20.97 8.56
C ALA A 270 0.26 20.87 7.15
N GLY A 271 -0.07 21.80 6.25
CA GLY A 271 0.36 21.82 4.86
C GLY A 271 -0.53 21.00 3.92
N CYS A 272 -1.80 20.76 4.29
CA CYS A 272 -2.78 20.15 3.38
C CYS A 272 -3.29 21.16 2.35
N ASP A 273 -3.58 20.68 1.14
CA ASP A 273 -4.40 21.40 0.18
C ASP A 273 -5.86 21.44 0.65
N ARG A 274 -6.39 22.65 0.78
CA ARG A 274 -7.73 22.90 1.31
C ARG A 274 -8.82 22.29 0.43
N GLU A 275 -8.67 22.40 -0.88
CA GLU A 275 -9.67 21.89 -1.82
C GLU A 275 -9.69 20.37 -1.85
N GLN A 276 -8.52 19.72 -1.79
CA GLN A 276 -8.41 18.27 -1.63
C GLN A 276 -9.00 17.82 -0.28
N TYR A 277 -8.70 18.53 0.81
CA TYR A 277 -9.27 18.24 2.13
C TYR A 277 -10.80 18.21 2.09
N ARG A 278 -11.43 19.23 1.50
CA ARG A 278 -12.89 19.31 1.36
C ARG A 278 -13.47 18.20 0.49
N ARG A 279 -12.78 17.83 -0.59
CA ARG A 279 -13.18 16.69 -1.45
C ARG A 279 -13.08 15.35 -0.74
N ASP A 280 -12.08 15.15 0.10
CA ASP A 280 -11.84 13.91 0.82
C ASP A 280 -12.72 13.75 2.06
N LEU A 281 -13.27 14.84 2.60
CA LEU A 281 -14.06 14.84 3.84
C LEU A 281 -15.24 13.86 3.84
N PRO A 282 -16.07 13.73 2.78
CA PRO A 282 -17.13 12.71 2.75
C PRO A 282 -16.60 11.27 2.78
N LEU A 283 -15.42 11.02 2.20
CA LEU A 283 -14.78 9.69 2.21
C LEU A 283 -14.23 9.35 3.60
N ALA A 284 -13.75 10.36 4.34
CA ALA A 284 -13.26 10.18 5.71
C ALA A 284 -14.36 9.67 6.66
N VAL A 285 -15.63 10.03 6.45
CA VAL A 285 -16.76 9.56 7.27
C VAL A 285 -16.87 8.04 7.26
N GLY A 286 -16.80 7.43 6.06
CA GLY A 286 -16.85 5.98 5.92
C GLY A 286 -15.67 5.30 6.61
N ARG A 287 -14.47 5.87 6.47
CA ARG A 287 -13.26 5.35 7.12
C ARG A 287 -13.37 5.39 8.65
N VAL A 288 -13.71 6.53 9.23
CA VAL A 288 -13.82 6.68 10.70
C VAL A 288 -14.88 5.75 11.29
N ALA A 289 -16.00 5.56 10.59
CA ALA A 289 -17.03 4.62 11.02
C ALA A 289 -16.52 3.17 11.04
N VAL A 290 -15.80 2.74 10.00
CA VAL A 290 -15.20 1.41 9.92
C VAL A 290 -14.16 1.20 11.02
N GLU A 291 -13.24 2.14 11.20
CA GLU A 291 -12.19 2.06 12.24
C GLU A 291 -12.82 1.98 13.65
N SER A 292 -13.85 2.78 13.91
CA SER A 292 -14.57 2.74 15.19
C SER A 292 -15.23 1.38 15.45
N ILE A 293 -15.80 0.75 14.42
CA ILE A 293 -16.41 -0.58 14.51
C ILE A 293 -15.34 -1.64 14.72
N GLN A 294 -14.24 -1.57 13.97
CA GLN A 294 -13.11 -2.51 14.07
C GLN A 294 -12.49 -2.51 15.46
N ALA A 295 -12.19 -1.33 16.02
CA ALA A 295 -11.66 -1.20 17.38
C ALA A 295 -12.61 -1.82 18.43
N ARG A 296 -13.91 -1.52 18.35
CA ARG A 296 -14.91 -2.08 19.29
C ARG A 296 -15.02 -3.59 19.15
N ALA A 297 -15.07 -4.09 17.92
CA ALA A 297 -15.18 -5.53 17.62
C ALA A 297 -13.94 -6.31 18.07
N SER A 298 -12.78 -5.67 18.13
CA SER A 298 -11.54 -6.28 18.62
C SER A 298 -11.37 -6.21 20.14
N GLY A 299 -12.41 -5.81 20.88
CA GLY A 299 -12.38 -5.76 22.34
C GLY A 299 -11.72 -4.52 22.93
N VAL A 300 -11.49 -3.46 22.15
CA VAL A 300 -11.03 -2.17 22.71
C VAL A 300 -12.16 -1.53 23.50
N THR A 301 -12.01 -1.51 24.83
CA THR A 301 -13.02 -0.99 25.77
C THR A 301 -12.70 0.42 26.29
N SER A 302 -11.48 0.91 26.12
CA SER A 302 -11.04 2.21 26.64
C SER A 302 -9.96 2.85 25.76
N LEU A 303 -9.89 4.18 25.81
CA LEU A 303 -8.89 4.96 25.10
C LEU A 303 -7.94 5.68 26.08
N PRO A 304 -6.66 5.88 25.69
CA PRO A 304 -6.03 5.29 24.51
C PRO A 304 -5.84 3.78 24.68
N THR A 305 -5.79 3.05 23.58
CA THR A 305 -5.24 1.69 23.57
C THR A 305 -4.12 1.68 22.55
N VAL A 306 -2.92 1.27 22.96
CA VAL A 306 -1.72 1.27 22.13
C VAL A 306 -1.28 -0.16 21.88
N PHE A 307 -0.93 -0.48 20.64
CA PHE A 307 -0.34 -1.77 20.26
C PHE A 307 1.10 -1.56 19.80
N ILE A 308 2.05 -2.28 20.40
CA ILE A 308 3.49 -2.23 20.05
C ILE A 308 4.00 -3.66 19.92
N GLY A 309 4.37 -4.10 18.70
CA GLY A 309 4.87 -5.46 18.47
C GLY A 309 3.94 -6.59 18.96
N GLY A 310 2.62 -6.33 18.99
CA GLY A 310 1.61 -7.27 19.46
C GLY A 310 1.25 -7.17 20.94
N GLU A 311 1.97 -6.37 21.72
CA GLU A 311 1.61 -6.04 23.09
C GLU A 311 0.52 -4.96 23.10
N GLN A 312 -0.59 -5.23 23.79
CA GLN A 312 -1.66 -4.28 23.99
C GLN A 312 -1.50 -3.55 25.34
N LEU A 313 -1.38 -2.23 25.27
CA LEU A 313 -1.27 -1.33 26.41
C LEU A 313 -2.55 -0.50 26.51
N VAL A 314 -3.29 -0.68 27.61
CA VAL A 314 -4.62 -0.09 27.78
C VAL A 314 -4.57 1.11 28.72
N GLY A 315 -5.14 2.23 28.29
CA GLY A 315 -5.20 3.49 29.01
C GLY A 315 -3.87 4.24 29.05
N ALA A 316 -3.81 5.32 29.82
CA ALA A 316 -2.61 6.16 29.97
C ALA A 316 -1.68 5.75 31.13
N ALA A 317 -1.90 4.56 31.70
CA ALA A 317 -1.17 4.08 32.88
C ALA A 317 0.29 3.70 32.58
N ALA A 318 0.56 3.20 31.37
CA ALA A 318 1.92 2.85 30.93
C ALA A 318 2.87 4.06 31.09
N SER A 319 4.04 3.82 31.67
CA SER A 319 5.11 4.81 31.75
C SER A 319 5.84 4.93 30.41
N THR A 320 6.60 6.01 30.23
CA THR A 320 7.48 6.14 29.06
C THR A 320 8.47 4.98 28.98
N ASP A 321 8.98 4.49 30.12
CA ASP A 321 9.94 3.38 30.15
C ASP A 321 9.31 2.04 29.75
N ASP A 322 8.02 1.82 30.10
CA ASP A 322 7.26 0.65 29.62
C ASP A 322 7.14 0.65 28.09
N LEU A 323 6.85 1.82 27.51
CA LEU A 323 6.76 2.00 26.06
C LEU A 323 8.11 1.78 25.37
N VAL A 324 9.21 2.30 25.95
CA VAL A 324 10.57 2.06 25.44
C VAL A 324 10.88 0.56 25.46
N ALA A 325 10.56 -0.14 26.54
CA ALA A 325 10.77 -1.58 26.65
C ALA A 325 9.94 -2.36 25.62
N ALA A 326 8.69 -1.97 25.37
CA ALA A 326 7.83 -2.56 24.34
C ALA A 326 8.39 -2.32 22.93
N ILE A 327 8.89 -1.12 22.63
CA ILE A 327 9.53 -0.79 21.35
C ILE A 327 10.78 -1.66 21.12
N HIS A 328 11.61 -1.84 22.15
CA HIS A 328 12.79 -2.71 22.04
C HIS A 328 12.42 -4.18 21.82
N ARG A 329 11.38 -4.69 22.48
CA ARG A 329 10.87 -6.05 22.24
C ARG A 329 10.38 -6.19 20.80
N ALA A 330 9.60 -5.24 20.30
CA ALA A 330 9.02 -5.26 18.96
C ALA A 330 10.05 -5.17 17.81
N LYS A 331 11.28 -4.74 18.11
CA LYS A 331 12.38 -4.67 17.13
C LYS A 331 12.95 -6.05 16.78
N HIS A 332 12.79 -7.04 17.66
CA HIS A 332 13.41 -8.36 17.59
C HIS A 332 12.38 -9.44 17.27
#